data_AF-A0A434EIZ9-F1
#
_entry.id   AF-A0A434EIZ9-F1
#
_cell.length_a   1.000
_cell.length_b   1.000
_cell.length_c   1.000
_cell.angle_alpha   90.00
_cell.angle_beta   90.00
_cell.angle_gamma   90.00
#
_symmetry.space_group_name_H-M   'P 1'
#
loop_
_entity.id
_entity.type
_entity.pdbx_description
1 polymer ?
#
loop_
_entity_poly.entity_id
_entity_poly.type
_entity_poly.pdbx_seq_one_letter_code
_entity_poly.pdbx_strand_id
1 'polypeptide(L)'
;AKLRRANGRQTLLFVDEIHRFNRAQQDGFLPVMEDGTVVLVGATTENPSFELNAALLSRARVLVFRSLGEESIAKLLARAEETEGRALPLDDEARAMLIRMADGDGRASLTLAEEVWRAAKKGEVFGPEGLQRVIQRRAPIYDKGQDGHYNLISA
;
A
#
# COMPACT_ATOMS: atom_id res chain seq x y z
N ALA A 1 -10.26 -7.65 23.81
CA ALA A 1 -11.18 -6.56 23.42
C ALA A 1 -12.22 -6.26 24.50
N LYS A 2 -13.06 -7.21 24.91
CA LYS A 2 -14.11 -7.00 25.94
C LYS A 2 -13.62 -6.37 27.26
N LEU A 3 -12.51 -6.86 27.82
CA LEU A 3 -11.87 -6.28 29.02
C LEU A 3 -11.40 -4.82 28.80
N ARG A 4 -10.86 -4.51 27.61
CA ARG A 4 -10.44 -3.14 27.27
C ARG A 4 -11.64 -2.21 27.21
N ARG A 5 -12.75 -2.67 26.63
CA ARG A 5 -14.00 -1.92 26.56
C ARG A 5 -14.62 -1.68 27.94
N ALA A 6 -14.62 -2.68 28.82
CA ALA A 6 -15.05 -2.50 30.21
C ALA A 6 -14.24 -1.40 30.93
N ASN A 7 -12.98 -1.20 30.51
CA ASN A 7 -12.10 -0.12 30.97
C ASN A 7 -12.18 1.16 30.12
N GLY A 8 -13.25 1.34 29.33
CA GLY A 8 -13.48 2.52 28.49
C GLY A 8 -12.60 2.63 27.25
N ARG A 9 -11.81 1.61 26.91
CA ARG A 9 -10.89 1.64 25.76
C ARG A 9 -11.51 0.95 24.55
N GLN A 10 -11.67 1.71 23.46
CA GLN A 10 -12.09 1.17 22.17
C GLN A 10 -10.97 0.32 21.54
N THR A 11 -11.36 -0.67 20.74
CA THR A 11 -10.43 -1.53 19.98
C THR A 11 -10.75 -1.37 18.50
N LEU A 12 -9.77 -0.97 17.69
CA LEU A 12 -9.87 -1.02 16.22
C LEU A 12 -9.35 -2.37 15.74
N LEU A 13 -10.15 -3.08 14.96
CA LEU A 13 -9.77 -4.32 14.28
C LEU A 13 -9.61 -4.00 12.79
N PHE A 14 -8.38 -4.04 12.29
CA PHE A 14 -8.10 -3.89 10.87
C PHE A 14 -8.01 -5.26 10.21
N VAL A 15 -8.76 -5.47 9.13
CA VAL A 15 -8.75 -6.69 8.32
C VAL A 15 -8.43 -6.30 6.90
N ASP A 16 -7.23 -6.69 6.45
CA ASP A 16 -6.83 -6.52 5.06
C ASP A 16 -7.42 -7.64 4.20
N GLU A 17 -7.70 -7.33 2.94
CA GLU A 17 -8.33 -8.24 1.97
C GLU A 17 -9.55 -8.99 2.53
N ILE A 18 -10.47 -8.24 3.15
CA ILE A 18 -11.65 -8.80 3.82
C ILE A 18 -12.54 -9.64 2.88
N HIS A 19 -12.45 -9.43 1.57
CA HIS A 19 -13.13 -10.23 0.54
C HIS A 19 -12.71 -11.72 0.57
N ARG A 20 -11.52 -12.06 1.09
CA ARG A 20 -11.05 -13.45 1.17
C ARG A 20 -11.79 -14.29 2.22
N PHE A 21 -12.56 -13.65 3.08
CA PHE A 21 -13.25 -14.31 4.17
C PHE A 21 -14.55 -14.91 3.65
N ASN A 22 -14.79 -16.19 3.94
CA ASN A 22 -16.06 -16.81 3.61
C ASN A 22 -17.20 -16.23 4.46
N ARG A 23 -18.45 -16.49 4.07
CA ARG A 23 -19.63 -15.94 4.72
C ARG A 23 -19.68 -16.20 6.24
N ALA A 24 -19.33 -17.39 6.69
CA ALA A 24 -19.35 -17.74 8.11
C ALA A 24 -18.30 -16.94 8.91
N GLN A 25 -17.11 -16.71 8.33
CA GLN A 25 -16.09 -15.87 8.93
C GLN A 25 -16.52 -14.41 8.99
N GLN A 26 -17.16 -13.91 7.93
CA GLN A 26 -17.74 -12.55 7.89
C GLN A 26 -18.83 -12.35 8.94
N ASP A 27 -19.78 -13.30 9.06
CA ASP A 27 -20.85 -13.27 10.05
C ASP A 27 -20.31 -13.30 11.50
N GLY A 28 -19.14 -13.92 11.71
CA GLY A 28 -18.45 -13.95 13.00
C GLY A 28 -18.08 -12.57 13.55
N PHE A 29 -17.98 -11.53 12.71
CA PHE A 29 -17.70 -10.16 13.15
C PHE A 29 -18.93 -9.43 13.70
N LEU A 30 -20.14 -9.80 13.27
CA LEU A 30 -21.36 -9.04 13.57
C LEU A 30 -21.59 -8.82 15.07
N PRO A 31 -21.49 -9.83 15.96
CA PRO A 31 -21.80 -9.63 17.37
C PRO A 31 -20.87 -8.63 18.05
N VAL A 32 -19.59 -8.62 17.68
CA VAL A 32 -18.57 -7.74 18.28
C VAL A 32 -18.54 -6.34 17.68
N MET A 33 -19.07 -6.18 16.46
CA MET A 33 -19.31 -4.87 15.86
C MET A 33 -20.57 -4.21 16.46
N GLU A 34 -21.66 -4.97 16.53
CA GLU A 34 -22.96 -4.52 17.03
C GLU A 34 -22.90 -4.16 18.51
N ASP A 35 -22.27 -5.01 19.31
CA ASP A 35 -22.14 -4.69 20.72
C ASP A 35 -21.19 -3.50 20.88
N GLY A 36 -20.22 -3.25 19.99
CA GLY A 36 -19.22 -2.17 20.08
C GLY A 36 -17.88 -2.60 20.70
N THR A 37 -17.64 -3.90 20.84
CA THR A 37 -16.37 -4.49 21.28
C THR A 37 -15.22 -4.16 20.35
N VAL A 38 -15.48 -4.06 19.04
CA VAL A 38 -14.52 -3.61 18.03
C VAL A 38 -15.13 -2.58 17.09
N VAL A 39 -14.29 -1.65 16.63
CA VAL A 39 -14.52 -0.88 15.40
C VAL A 39 -13.80 -1.63 14.29
N LEU A 40 -14.55 -2.22 13.36
CA LEU A 40 -13.99 -2.95 12.22
C LEU A 40 -13.62 -1.96 11.11
N VAL A 41 -12.39 -2.06 10.60
CA VAL A 41 -11.94 -1.42 9.36
C VAL A 41 -11.50 -2.54 8.41
N GLY A 42 -12.32 -2.80 7.40
CA GLY A 42 -12.00 -3.75 6.33
C GLY A 42 -11.40 -3.02 5.13
N ALA A 43 -10.33 -3.55 4.56
CA ALA A 43 -9.76 -3.10 3.29
C ALA A 43 -9.95 -4.18 2.21
N THR A 44 -10.21 -3.76 0.98
CA THR A 44 -10.39 -4.64 -0.17
C THR A 44 -10.12 -3.88 -1.47
N THR A 45 -9.54 -4.54 -2.46
CA THR A 45 -9.47 -4.07 -3.85
C THR A 45 -10.70 -4.42 -4.66
N GLU A 46 -11.45 -5.43 -4.22
CA GLU A 46 -12.66 -5.93 -4.89
C GLU A 46 -13.89 -5.07 -4.60
N ASN A 47 -14.90 -5.18 -5.46
CA ASN A 47 -16.17 -4.47 -5.26
C ASN A 47 -16.92 -5.03 -4.02
N PRO A 48 -17.10 -4.22 -2.96
CA PRO A 48 -17.65 -4.71 -1.71
C PRO A 48 -19.09 -5.22 -1.82
N SER A 49 -19.88 -4.76 -2.79
CA SER A 49 -21.28 -5.22 -2.94
C SER A 49 -21.41 -6.67 -3.40
N PHE A 50 -20.36 -7.24 -3.98
CA PHE A 50 -20.33 -8.63 -4.45
C PHE A 50 -19.65 -9.56 -3.43
N GLU A 51 -18.54 -9.12 -2.84
CA GLU A 51 -17.70 -9.97 -2.00
C GLU A 51 -18.07 -9.95 -0.51
N LEU A 52 -18.74 -8.88 -0.05
CA LEU A 52 -19.14 -8.76 1.35
C LEU A 52 -20.62 -9.06 1.52
N ASN A 53 -20.93 -9.74 2.62
CA ASN A 53 -22.31 -10.06 2.95
C ASN A 53 -23.10 -8.79 3.33
N ALA A 54 -24.41 -8.81 3.06
CA ALA A 54 -25.29 -7.66 3.30
C ALA A 54 -25.37 -7.23 4.78
N ALA A 55 -25.15 -8.16 5.71
CA ALA A 55 -25.17 -7.88 7.14
C ALA A 55 -24.00 -6.99 7.57
N LEU A 56 -22.79 -7.24 7.06
CA LEU A 56 -21.63 -6.39 7.26
C LEU A 56 -21.81 -5.03 6.59
N LEU A 57 -22.24 -5.03 5.31
CA LEU A 57 -22.41 -3.78 4.55
C LEU A 57 -23.44 -2.84 5.18
N SER A 58 -24.52 -3.37 5.73
CA SER A 58 -25.54 -2.56 6.42
C SER A 58 -25.05 -1.89 7.71
N ARG A 59 -23.90 -2.31 8.26
CA ARG A 59 -23.30 -1.77 9.48
C ARG A 59 -21.99 -1.02 9.22
N ALA A 60 -21.50 -1.04 7.98
CA ALA A 60 -20.25 -0.42 7.59
C ALA A 60 -20.49 0.82 6.72
N ARG A 61 -19.60 1.81 6.85
CA ARG A 61 -19.51 2.91 5.88
C ARG A 61 -18.48 2.54 4.82
N VAL A 62 -18.91 2.49 3.56
CA VAL A 62 -18.00 2.25 2.44
C VAL A 62 -17.32 3.56 2.04
N LEU A 63 -15.98 3.53 1.96
CA LEU A 63 -15.16 4.64 1.50
C LEU A 63 -14.39 4.18 0.26
N VAL A 64 -14.51 4.92 -0.83
CA VAL A 64 -13.80 4.61 -2.09
C VAL A 64 -12.50 5.40 -2.14
N PHE A 65 -11.39 4.67 -2.23
CA PHE A 65 -10.07 5.24 -2.41
C PHE A 65 -9.72 5.26 -3.90
N ARG A 66 -8.89 6.22 -4.30
CA ARG A 66 -8.35 6.33 -5.65
C ARG A 66 -6.83 6.19 -5.56
N SER A 67 -6.21 5.72 -6.64
CA SER A 67 -4.75 5.72 -6.77
C SER A 67 -4.20 7.12 -6.52
N LEU A 68 -2.99 7.18 -5.98
CA LEU A 68 -2.33 8.45 -5.67
C LEU A 68 -1.94 9.18 -6.96
N GLY A 69 -2.12 10.50 -6.98
CA GLY A 69 -1.54 11.33 -8.04
C GLY A 69 -0.04 11.53 -7.83
N GLU A 70 0.66 11.97 -8.89
CA GLU A 70 2.11 12.20 -8.87
C GLU A 70 2.56 13.11 -7.70
N GLU A 71 1.81 14.17 -7.41
CA GLU A 71 2.12 15.09 -6.30
C GLU A 71 2.03 14.41 -4.93
N SER A 72 1.11 13.44 -4.77
CA SER A 72 0.96 12.68 -3.53
C SER A 72 2.09 11.67 -3.35
N ILE A 73 2.53 11.04 -4.45
CA ILE A 73 3.72 10.18 -4.45
C ILE A 73 4.98 11.01 -4.12
N ALA A 74 5.14 12.20 -4.72
CA ALA A 74 6.25 13.09 -4.41
C ALA A 74 6.31 13.47 -2.93
N LYS A 75 5.15 13.78 -2.32
CA LYS A 75 5.03 14.04 -0.87
C LYS A 75 5.36 12.82 -0.03
N LEU A 76 4.98 11.62 -0.48
CA LEU A 76 5.28 10.37 0.20
C LEU A 76 6.79 10.10 0.21
N LEU A 77 7.47 10.31 -0.93
CA LEU A 77 8.92 10.17 -1.05
C LEU A 77 9.65 11.19 -0.16
N ALA A 78 9.21 12.44 -0.14
CA ALA A 78 9.79 13.47 0.74
C ALA A 78 9.71 13.07 2.22
N ARG A 79 8.57 12.53 2.67
CA ARG A 79 8.43 12.00 4.04
C ARG A 79 9.32 10.79 4.31
N ALA A 80 9.53 9.95 3.30
CA ALA A 80 10.43 8.81 3.42
C ALA A 80 11.88 9.28 3.60
N GLU A 81 12.32 10.31 2.86
CA GLU A 81 13.64 10.94 3.03
C GLU A 81 13.82 11.54 4.44
N GLU A 82 12.80 12.24 4.95
CA GLU A 82 12.79 12.78 6.32
C GLU A 82 12.92 11.64 7.36
N THR A 83 12.19 10.55 7.16
CA THR A 83 12.17 9.40 8.08
C THR A 83 13.51 8.65 8.07
N GLU A 84 14.12 8.48 6.90
CA GLU A 84 15.42 7.83 6.74
C GLU A 84 16.60 8.74 7.14
N GLY A 85 16.37 10.05 7.25
CA GLY A 85 17.43 11.03 7.54
C GLY A 85 18.44 11.20 6.40
N ARG A 86 18.07 10.82 5.17
CA ARG A 86 18.92 10.94 3.98
C ARG A 86 18.06 11.17 2.74
N ALA A 87 18.56 12.00 1.83
CA ALA A 87 17.92 12.25 0.55
C ALA A 87 17.91 10.99 -0.33
N LEU A 88 16.93 10.91 -1.21
CA LEU A 88 16.86 9.92 -2.27
C LEU A 88 17.90 10.31 -3.34
N PRO A 89 18.91 9.47 -3.63
CA PRO A 89 20.03 9.80 -4.50
C PRO A 89 19.62 9.73 -5.98
N LEU A 90 18.68 10.58 -6.37
CA LEU A 90 18.17 10.74 -7.72
C LEU A 90 18.30 12.21 -8.13
N ASP A 91 18.61 12.45 -9.40
CA ASP A 91 18.35 13.75 -10.00
C ASP A 91 16.84 13.96 -10.25
N ASP A 92 16.48 15.16 -10.67
CA ASP A 92 15.07 15.54 -10.85
C ASP A 92 14.37 14.70 -11.93
N GLU A 93 15.08 14.35 -13.01
CA GLU A 93 14.52 13.53 -14.09
C GLU A 93 14.27 12.10 -13.63
N ALA A 94 15.22 11.51 -12.90
CA ALA A 94 15.09 10.18 -12.33
C ALA A 94 14.03 10.12 -11.24
N ARG A 95 13.91 11.17 -10.41
CA ARG A 95 12.83 11.29 -9.43
C ARG A 95 11.47 11.31 -10.13
N ALA A 96 11.31 12.12 -11.17
CA ALA A 96 10.07 12.17 -11.95
C ALA A 96 9.77 10.81 -12.62
N MET A 97 10.80 10.12 -13.10
CA MET A 97 10.67 8.76 -13.63
C MET A 97 10.18 7.79 -12.56
N LEU A 98 10.77 7.78 -11.36
CA LEU A 98 10.35 6.90 -10.26
C LEU A 98 8.89 7.14 -9.88
N ILE A 99 8.47 8.41 -9.81
CA ILE A 99 7.08 8.78 -9.50
C ILE A 99 6.12 8.17 -10.53
N ARG A 100 6.44 8.25 -11.83
CA ARG A 100 5.61 7.64 -12.89
C ARG A 100 5.62 6.11 -12.81
N MET A 101 6.75 5.50 -12.51
CA MET A 101 6.86 4.04 -12.36
C MET A 101 6.03 3.47 -11.20
N ALA A 102 5.73 4.28 -10.19
CA ALA A 102 4.88 3.87 -9.09
C ALA A 102 3.40 3.72 -9.47
N ASP A 103 2.97 4.33 -10.59
CA ASP A 103 1.59 4.27 -11.12
C ASP A 103 0.49 4.50 -10.05
N GLY A 104 0.75 5.44 -9.14
CA GLY A 104 -0.15 5.78 -8.05
C GLY A 104 -0.21 4.77 -6.89
N ASP A 105 0.60 3.72 -6.89
CA ASP A 105 0.82 2.83 -5.74
C ASP A 105 1.93 3.40 -4.83
N GLY A 106 1.52 3.86 -3.65
CA GLY A 106 2.42 4.39 -2.63
C GLY A 106 3.43 3.35 -2.11
N ARG A 107 3.01 2.09 -1.93
CA ARG A 107 3.89 0.99 -1.47
C ARG A 107 4.94 0.68 -2.54
N ALA A 108 4.54 0.65 -3.81
CA ALA A 108 5.48 0.48 -4.92
C ALA A 108 6.52 1.62 -4.96
N SER A 109 6.08 2.88 -4.81
CA SER A 109 7.01 4.03 -4.77
C SER A 109 8.06 3.94 -3.66
N LEU A 110 7.65 3.51 -2.45
CA LEU A 110 8.56 3.35 -1.31
C LEU A 110 9.50 2.17 -1.51
N THR A 111 9.02 1.09 -2.12
CA THR A 111 9.86 -0.07 -2.46
C THR A 111 10.94 0.33 -3.46
N LEU A 112 10.59 1.10 -4.51
CA LEU A 112 11.56 1.63 -5.47
C LEU A 112 12.59 2.56 -4.80
N ALA A 113 12.14 3.41 -3.89
CA ALA A 113 13.03 4.28 -3.12
C ALA A 113 14.04 3.49 -2.26
N GLU A 114 13.56 2.43 -1.59
CA GLU A 114 14.41 1.50 -0.83
C GLU A 114 15.49 0.85 -1.70
N GLU A 115 15.13 0.39 -2.90
CA GLU A 115 16.09 -0.19 -3.84
C GLU A 115 17.15 0.82 -4.28
N VAL A 116 16.75 2.06 -4.55
CA VAL A 116 17.66 3.15 -4.90
C VAL A 116 18.64 3.43 -3.76
N TRP A 117 18.16 3.56 -2.52
CA TRP A 117 19.03 3.75 -1.36
C TRP A 117 19.98 2.59 -1.12
N ARG A 118 19.55 1.36 -1.39
CA ARG A 118 20.37 0.15 -1.23
C ARG A 118 21.46 0.04 -2.29
N ALA A 119 21.17 0.49 -3.52
CA ALA A 119 22.11 0.42 -4.62
C ALA A 119 23.14 1.57 -4.62
N ALA A 120 22.76 2.74 -4.10
CA ALA A 120 23.62 3.93 -4.10
C ALA A 120 24.86 3.78 -3.21
N LYS A 121 26.02 4.14 -3.75
CA LYS A 121 27.22 4.40 -2.96
C LYS A 121 27.20 5.80 -2.37
N LYS A 122 28.06 6.06 -1.38
CA LYS A 122 28.17 7.38 -0.74
C LYS A 122 28.46 8.46 -1.78
N GLY A 123 27.57 9.45 -1.89
CA GLY A 123 27.69 10.58 -2.81
C GLY A 123 27.30 10.29 -4.25
N GLU A 124 26.83 9.08 -4.55
CA GLU A 124 26.29 8.75 -5.87
C GLU A 124 24.87 9.33 -6.02
N VAL A 125 24.57 9.82 -7.21
CA VAL A 125 23.23 10.30 -7.61
C VAL A 125 22.92 9.65 -8.95
N PHE A 126 21.78 8.99 -9.07
CA PHE A 126 21.36 8.35 -10.31
C PHE A 126 20.52 9.29 -11.16
N GLY A 127 20.86 9.38 -12.44
CA GLY A 127 19.93 9.81 -13.48
C GLY A 127 19.02 8.68 -13.98
N PRO A 128 18.15 8.95 -14.97
CA PRO A 128 17.13 8.00 -15.44
C PRO A 128 17.69 6.62 -15.82
N GLU A 129 18.82 6.57 -16.55
CA GLU A 129 19.46 5.31 -16.91
C GLU A 129 20.03 4.56 -15.70
N GLY A 130 20.53 5.29 -14.70
CA GLY A 130 21.02 4.72 -13.45
C GLY A 130 19.89 4.05 -12.68
N LEU A 131 18.76 4.75 -12.56
CA LEU A 131 17.54 4.22 -11.95
C LEU A 131 17.05 2.96 -12.67
N GLN A 132 16.99 2.97 -14.01
CA GLN A 132 16.60 1.78 -14.78
C GLN A 132 17.52 0.57 -14.49
N ARG A 133 18.84 0.79 -14.42
CA ARG A 133 19.78 -0.28 -14.09
C ARG A 133 19.58 -0.83 -12.68
N VAL A 134 19.27 0.03 -11.70
CA VAL A 134 18.96 -0.40 -10.33
C VAL A 134 17.74 -1.33 -10.33
N ILE A 135 16.69 -0.95 -11.05
CA ILE A 135 15.42 -1.69 -11.08
C ILE A 135 15.55 -3.00 -11.86
N GLN A 136 16.20 -2.98 -13.04
CA GLN A 136 16.37 -4.16 -13.90
C GLN A 136 17.19 -5.28 -13.25
N ARG A 137 18.16 -4.95 -12.39
CA ARG A 137 18.98 -5.94 -11.66
C ARG A 137 18.14 -6.90 -10.81
N ARG A 138 16.89 -6.56 -10.50
CA ARG A 138 16.03 -7.34 -9.60
C ARG A 138 14.79 -7.98 -10.26
N ALA A 139 14.45 -7.62 -11.50
CA ALA A 139 13.35 -8.26 -12.23
C ALA A 139 13.37 -9.81 -12.20
N PRO A 140 14.53 -10.50 -12.20
CA PRO A 140 14.56 -11.97 -12.11
C PRO A 140 14.16 -12.55 -10.74
N ILE A 141 14.12 -11.74 -9.67
CA ILE A 141 13.91 -12.21 -8.28
C ILE A 141 12.45 -12.08 -7.85
N TYR A 142 11.69 -11.14 -8.42
CA TYR A 142 10.30 -10.85 -8.03
C TYR A 142 9.25 -11.72 -8.73
N ASP A 143 9.59 -12.35 -9.85
CA ASP A 143 8.66 -13.08 -10.72
C ASP A 143 8.23 -14.47 -10.20
N LYS A 144 8.43 -14.74 -8.91
CA LYS A 144 8.08 -16.03 -8.28
C LYS A 144 6.89 -15.98 -7.30
N GLY A 145 6.25 -14.82 -7.09
CA GLY A 145 5.31 -14.67 -5.98
C GLY A 145 3.94 -14.03 -6.24
N GLN A 146 3.74 -13.25 -7.30
CA GLN A 146 2.48 -12.54 -7.52
C GLN A 146 2.27 -12.27 -9.02
N ASP A 147 1.14 -12.77 -9.53
CA ASP A 147 0.60 -12.43 -10.84
C ASP A 147 0.31 -10.92 -10.96
N GLY A 148 0.66 -10.32 -12.11
CA GLY A 148 -0.06 -9.14 -12.60
C GLY A 148 0.76 -8.01 -13.25
N HIS A 149 1.18 -8.27 -14.49
CA HIS A 149 1.32 -7.31 -15.61
C HIS A 149 2.48 -6.29 -15.65
N TYR A 150 3.46 -6.66 -16.49
CA TYR A 150 4.39 -5.78 -17.19
C TYR A 150 3.68 -4.93 -18.26
N ASN A 151 3.89 -3.62 -18.21
CA ASN A 151 3.85 -2.73 -19.38
C ASN A 151 4.94 -1.67 -19.21
N LEU A 152 6.22 -2.07 -19.27
CA LEU A 152 7.34 -1.13 -19.17
C LEU A 152 8.33 -1.21 -20.33
N ILE A 153 7.93 -1.79 -21.47
CA ILE A 153 8.72 -1.67 -22.71
C ILE A 153 7.80 -1.60 -23.91
N SER A 154 7.43 -0.39 -24.32
CA SER A 154 7.11 -0.07 -25.72
C SER A 154 7.23 1.44 -25.94
N ALA A 155 8.27 1.78 -26.71
CA ALA A 155 8.55 2.98 -27.50
C ALA A 155 8.03 4.35 -27.00
#